data_AF-A0A1G8SGI7-F1
#
_entry.id   AF-A0A1G8SGI7-F1
#
_cell.length_a   1.000
_cell.length_b   1.000
_cell.length_c   1.000
_cell.angle_alpha   90.00
_cell.angle_beta   90.00
_cell.angle_gamma   90.00
#
_symmetry.space_group_name_H-M   'P 1'
#
loop_
_entity.id
_entity.type
_entity.pdbx_description
1 polymer ?
#
loop_
_entity_poly.entity_id
_entity_poly.type
_entity_poly.pdbx_seq_one_letter_code
_entity_poly.pdbx_strand_id
1 'polypeptide(L)'
;MTPRLRAAALLLGGAILLAGCASSQADPAATPAPAGGTRAPAGMSMSPGMVMPDGSTMGVPTPLPAAATGPSEAAREVCSTEIRNDIAQVLALKSIAAPSATWSNHVYTCTYRLPMGTFVLSVTESTTPAAAQAFAATLRTRLSDAHSVAGLTTTAFATPDGRLALVKDNDTLQVDATKLPAQFGSQGEKRSDFAYEVASDVLGCWTGDSS
;
A
#
# COMPACT_ATOMS: atom_id res chain seq x y z
N MET A 1 -55.13 -36.49 -21.03
CA MET A 1 -54.88 -35.47 -22.06
C MET A 1 -53.84 -34.50 -21.52
N THR A 2 -52.62 -34.55 -22.05
CA THR A 2 -51.48 -33.67 -21.74
C THR A 2 -51.45 -32.48 -22.70
N PRO A 3 -51.03 -31.30 -22.23
CA PRO A 3 -50.16 -30.42 -23.00
C PRO A 3 -48.92 -30.06 -22.15
N ARG A 4 -47.73 -30.56 -22.50
CA ARG A 4 -46.68 -29.96 -23.36
C ARG A 4 -46.12 -28.61 -22.85
N LEU A 5 -44.91 -28.72 -22.30
CA LEU A 5 -43.93 -27.67 -22.00
C LEU A 5 -43.70 -26.67 -23.15
N ARG A 6 -43.40 -25.41 -22.80
CA ARG A 6 -42.30 -24.65 -23.41
C ARG A 6 -41.55 -23.85 -22.35
N ALA A 7 -40.30 -24.24 -22.14
CA ALA A 7 -39.29 -23.48 -21.41
C ALA A 7 -38.75 -22.36 -22.30
N ALA A 8 -38.57 -21.16 -21.73
CA ALA A 8 -37.76 -20.10 -22.30
C ALA A 8 -36.94 -19.50 -21.15
N ALA A 9 -35.77 -20.09 -20.89
CA ALA A 9 -34.77 -19.51 -20.01
C ALA A 9 -33.91 -18.55 -20.85
N LEU A 10 -34.15 -17.25 -20.69
CA LEU A 10 -33.28 -16.19 -21.20
C LEU A 10 -32.07 -16.08 -20.26
N LEU A 11 -30.93 -16.57 -20.74
CA LEU A 11 -29.61 -16.34 -20.15
C LEU A 11 -29.22 -14.89 -20.40
N LEU A 12 -29.36 -14.03 -19.39
CA LEU A 12 -28.72 -12.71 -19.35
C LEU A 12 -27.26 -12.91 -18.92
N GLY A 13 -26.37 -12.90 -19.90
CA GLY A 13 -24.93 -12.82 -19.66
C GLY A 13 -24.56 -11.46 -19.09
N GLY A 14 -24.19 -11.42 -17.81
CA GLY A 14 -23.55 -10.27 -17.19
C GLY A 14 -22.05 -10.29 -17.48
N ALA A 15 -21.59 -9.35 -18.31
CA ALA A 15 -20.17 -9.07 -18.48
C ALA A 15 -19.66 -8.38 -17.20
N ILE A 16 -18.90 -9.13 -16.38
CA ILE A 16 -18.14 -8.57 -15.26
C ILE A 16 -16.93 -7.85 -15.86
N LEU A 17 -16.99 -6.53 -15.94
CA LEU A 17 -15.82 -5.70 -16.22
C LEU A 17 -15.00 -5.60 -14.93
N LEU A 18 -14.04 -6.51 -14.78
CA LEU A 18 -12.95 -6.36 -13.82
C LEU A 18 -12.13 -5.14 -14.25
N ALA A 19 -12.28 -4.02 -13.55
CA ALA A 19 -11.33 -2.92 -13.60
C ALA A 19 -10.04 -3.39 -12.90
N GLY A 20 -9.18 -4.08 -13.66
CA GLY A 20 -7.84 -4.44 -13.21
C GLY A 20 -6.91 -3.24 -13.32
N CYS A 21 -6.02 -3.08 -12.32
CA CYS A 21 -4.87 -2.19 -12.37
C CYS A 21 -4.11 -2.39 -13.70
N ALA A 22 -3.97 -1.34 -14.50
CA ALA A 22 -3.30 -1.40 -15.79
C ALA A 22 -1.79 -1.23 -15.63
N SER A 23 -1.04 -2.34 -15.53
CA SER A 23 0.42 -2.32 -15.57
C SER A 23 0.92 -2.37 -17.02
N SER A 24 1.55 -1.30 -17.51
CA SER A 24 2.26 -1.31 -18.79
C SER A 24 3.64 -1.96 -18.60
N GLN A 25 3.82 -3.20 -19.07
CA GLN A 25 5.13 -3.86 -19.16
C GLN A 25 5.74 -3.63 -20.54
N ALA A 26 6.95 -3.09 -20.58
CA ALA A 26 7.80 -3.07 -21.77
C ALA A 26 8.96 -4.05 -21.57
N ASP A 27 9.05 -5.05 -22.44
CA ASP A 27 10.20 -5.93 -22.58
C ASP A 27 11.44 -5.14 -23.07
N PRO A 28 12.65 -5.59 -22.69
CA PRO A 28 13.55 -6.01 -23.75
C PRO A 28 14.29 -7.33 -23.48
N ALA A 29 14.55 -8.00 -24.60
CA ALA A 29 15.23 -9.28 -24.72
C ALA A 29 16.77 -9.21 -24.60
N ALA A 30 17.32 -10.39 -24.32
CA ALA A 30 18.60 -10.98 -24.77
C ALA A 30 19.81 -11.04 -23.79
N THR A 31 20.07 -12.29 -23.39
CA THR A 31 21.25 -13.09 -22.95
C THR A 31 22.68 -12.67 -23.41
N PRO A 32 23.80 -13.33 -22.98
CA PRO A 32 24.07 -14.27 -21.86
C PRO A 32 25.37 -13.95 -21.05
N ALA A 33 25.67 -14.78 -20.03
CA ALA A 33 26.84 -14.73 -19.12
C ALA A 33 28.16 -15.31 -19.70
N PRO A 34 29.31 -14.99 -19.07
CA PRO A 34 30.28 -16.01 -18.70
C PRO A 34 30.85 -15.88 -17.27
N ALA A 35 31.64 -16.89 -16.88
CA ALA A 35 32.04 -17.28 -15.54
C ALA A 35 33.36 -16.65 -15.00
N GLY A 36 33.53 -16.69 -13.67
CA GLY A 36 34.79 -17.11 -13.02
C GLY A 36 35.61 -16.07 -12.23
N GLY A 37 35.87 -16.38 -10.94
CA GLY A 37 36.99 -15.91 -10.08
C GLY A 37 36.99 -14.41 -9.69
N THR A 38 37.44 -13.93 -8.55
CA THR A 38 38.31 -14.44 -7.48
C THR A 38 38.16 -13.48 -6.28
N ARG A 39 38.41 -13.98 -5.07
CA ARG A 39 38.42 -13.26 -3.78
C ARG A 39 39.44 -12.12 -3.79
N ALA A 40 39.02 -10.88 -3.51
CA ALA A 40 39.93 -9.73 -3.36
C ALA A 40 40.40 -9.58 -1.89
N PRO A 41 41.69 -9.25 -1.64
CA PRO A 41 42.18 -8.93 -0.31
C PRO A 41 41.80 -7.50 0.08
N ALA A 42 41.76 -7.27 1.39
CA ALA A 42 41.51 -5.97 1.99
C ALA A 42 42.69 -5.00 1.79
N GLY A 43 42.36 -3.72 1.57
CA GLY A 43 43.13 -2.57 2.04
C GLY A 43 44.18 -2.02 1.09
N MET A 44 43.83 -0.98 0.33
CA MET A 44 44.67 0.18 0.01
C MET A 44 43.75 1.34 -0.41
N SER A 45 43.74 2.42 0.37
CA SER A 45 43.07 3.67 0.02
C SER A 45 43.99 4.45 -0.93
N MET A 46 43.49 4.79 -2.12
CA MET A 46 44.20 5.61 -3.12
C MET A 46 43.35 6.84 -3.45
N SER A 47 44.00 7.99 -3.59
CA SER A 47 43.36 9.29 -3.84
C SER A 47 42.69 9.34 -5.22
N PRO A 48 41.48 9.94 -5.36
CA PRO A 48 40.82 10.12 -6.65
C PRO A 48 41.62 11.01 -7.61
N GLY A 49 41.69 10.63 -8.90
CA GLY A 49 42.22 11.48 -9.97
C GLY A 49 43.51 11.01 -10.68
N MET A 50 44.02 9.82 -10.38
CA MET A 50 45.17 9.25 -11.13
C MET A 50 44.70 8.69 -12.49
N VAL A 51 45.35 9.13 -13.56
CA VAL A 51 45.20 8.58 -14.92
C VAL A 51 46.07 7.33 -15.02
N MET A 52 45.47 6.20 -15.42
CA MET A 52 46.22 4.96 -15.63
C MET A 52 47.07 5.05 -16.91
N PRO A 53 48.16 4.28 -17.04
CA PRO A 53 49.07 4.34 -18.20
C PRO A 53 48.42 3.99 -19.54
N ASP A 54 47.23 3.39 -19.52
CA ASP A 54 46.43 3.02 -20.70
C ASP A 54 45.45 4.13 -21.15
N GLY A 55 45.45 5.29 -20.47
CA GLY A 55 44.54 6.40 -20.77
C GLY A 55 43.14 6.24 -20.16
N SER A 56 42.90 5.20 -19.37
CA SER A 56 41.65 5.01 -18.66
C SER A 56 41.58 5.90 -17.42
N THR A 57 40.55 6.74 -17.32
CA THR A 57 40.22 7.46 -16.08
C THR A 57 39.32 6.59 -15.20
N MET A 58 39.68 6.41 -13.93
CA MET A 58 38.76 5.85 -12.93
C MET A 58 37.50 6.72 -12.91
N GLY A 59 36.34 6.11 -13.20
CA GLY A 59 35.06 6.81 -13.22
C GLY A 59 34.84 7.54 -11.90
N VAL A 60 34.48 8.82 -11.97
CA VAL A 60 34.04 9.59 -10.80
C VAL A 60 32.84 8.83 -10.20
N PRO A 61 32.84 8.51 -8.90
CA PRO A 61 31.69 7.90 -8.26
C PRO A 61 30.46 8.77 -8.54
N THR A 62 29.47 8.21 -9.23
CA THR A 62 28.17 8.87 -9.40
C THR A 62 27.63 9.19 -8.00
N PRO A 63 27.28 10.45 -7.69
CA PRO A 63 26.67 10.77 -6.41
C PRO A 63 25.44 9.88 -6.21
N LEU A 64 25.33 9.28 -5.03
CA LEU A 64 24.11 8.57 -4.63
C LEU A 64 22.93 9.53 -4.76
N PRO A 65 21.78 9.09 -5.31
CA PRO A 65 20.59 9.94 -5.36
C PRO A 65 20.25 10.43 -3.96
N ALA A 66 19.93 11.72 -3.86
CA ALA A 66 19.50 12.30 -2.59
C ALA A 66 18.26 11.56 -2.07
N ALA A 67 18.21 11.34 -0.76
CA ALA A 67 17.03 10.76 -0.12
C ALA A 67 15.78 11.55 -0.52
N ALA A 68 14.73 10.85 -0.94
CA ALA A 68 13.47 11.48 -1.34
C ALA A 68 12.96 12.38 -0.20
N THR A 69 12.64 13.63 -0.52
CA THR A 69 12.20 14.65 0.46
C THR A 69 10.72 14.55 0.84
N GLY A 70 10.03 13.51 0.40
CA GLY A 70 8.59 13.31 0.57
C GLY A 70 8.23 11.83 0.67
N PRO A 71 6.93 11.52 0.82
CA PRO A 71 6.45 10.14 0.87
C PRO A 71 6.78 9.38 -0.42
N SER A 72 6.77 8.06 -0.37
CA SER A 72 6.78 7.17 -1.53
C SER A 72 5.50 7.31 -2.35
N GLU A 73 5.48 6.78 -3.58
CA GLU A 73 4.25 6.70 -4.38
C GLU A 73 3.21 5.80 -3.69
N ALA A 74 3.67 4.63 -3.22
CA ALA A 74 2.91 3.72 -2.36
C ALA A 74 2.20 4.46 -1.20
N ALA A 75 2.92 5.28 -0.43
CA ALA A 75 2.33 6.02 0.67
C ALA A 75 1.32 7.08 0.19
N ARG A 76 1.55 7.71 -0.96
CA ARG A 76 0.60 8.70 -1.52
C ARG A 76 -0.75 8.08 -1.90
N GLU A 77 -0.81 6.78 -2.20
CA GLU A 77 -2.05 6.12 -2.61
C GLU A 77 -3.16 6.25 -1.58
N VAL A 78 -2.85 6.31 -0.27
CA VAL A 78 -3.88 6.48 0.77
C VAL A 78 -4.58 7.85 0.75
N CYS A 79 -4.13 8.79 -0.08
CA CYS A 79 -4.79 10.07 -0.34
C CYS A 79 -5.35 10.16 -1.78
N SER A 80 -5.22 9.11 -2.58
CA SER A 80 -5.54 9.15 -4.00
C SER A 80 -7.02 9.39 -4.25
N THR A 81 -7.35 9.75 -5.49
CA THR A 81 -8.75 9.90 -5.89
C THR A 81 -9.48 8.56 -5.87
N GLU A 82 -8.77 7.45 -6.11
CA GLU A 82 -9.34 6.10 -6.10
C GLU A 82 -9.80 5.71 -4.70
N ILE A 83 -8.90 5.70 -3.71
CA ILE A 83 -9.25 5.42 -2.30
C ILE A 83 -10.32 6.37 -1.77
N ARG A 84 -10.29 7.64 -2.19
CA ARG A 84 -11.34 8.60 -1.85
C ARG A 84 -12.71 8.19 -2.41
N ASN A 85 -12.77 7.69 -3.63
CA ASN A 85 -14.00 7.23 -4.25
C ASN A 85 -14.50 5.94 -3.60
N ASP A 86 -13.60 5.02 -3.27
CA ASP A 86 -13.96 3.76 -2.60
C ASP A 86 -14.54 4.01 -1.21
N ILE A 87 -13.92 4.90 -0.42
CA ILE A 87 -14.48 5.37 0.86
C ILE A 87 -15.88 5.98 0.65
N ALA A 88 -16.07 6.79 -0.39
CA ALA A 88 -17.38 7.37 -0.67
C ALA A 88 -18.41 6.29 -1.02
N GLN A 89 -18.02 5.28 -1.81
CA GLN A 89 -18.87 4.17 -2.22
C GLN A 89 -19.29 3.30 -1.03
N VAL A 90 -18.34 2.90 -0.19
CA VAL A 90 -18.60 2.12 1.02
C VAL A 90 -19.60 2.84 1.94
N LEU A 91 -19.45 4.16 2.06
CA LEU A 91 -20.35 4.99 2.87
C LEU A 91 -21.66 5.38 2.17
N ALA A 92 -21.89 4.91 0.94
CA ALA A 92 -23.00 5.32 0.08
C ALA A 92 -23.14 6.85 -0.07
N LEU A 93 -22.01 7.56 -0.09
CA LEU A 93 -21.93 9.00 -0.31
C LEU A 93 -21.73 9.29 -1.80
N LYS A 94 -22.34 10.38 -2.28
CA LYS A 94 -22.15 10.83 -3.67
C LYS A 94 -20.69 11.15 -4.00
N SER A 95 -20.01 11.78 -3.04
CA SER A 95 -18.61 12.17 -3.12
C SER A 95 -18.14 12.65 -1.75
N ILE A 96 -16.85 12.53 -1.47
CA ILE A 96 -16.22 13.16 -0.31
C ILE A 96 -15.18 14.18 -0.79
N ALA A 97 -14.94 15.21 0.04
CA ALA A 97 -13.90 16.20 -0.25
C ALA A 97 -12.51 15.54 -0.24
N ALA A 98 -11.54 16.15 -0.92
CA ALA A 98 -10.16 15.71 -0.84
C ALA A 98 -9.66 15.75 0.62
N PRO A 99 -8.95 14.72 1.09
CA PRO A 99 -8.39 14.71 2.43
C PRO A 99 -7.28 15.75 2.58
N SER A 100 -7.05 16.23 3.80
CA SER A 100 -5.83 16.98 4.10
C SER A 100 -4.67 16.01 4.33
N ALA A 101 -3.52 16.28 3.73
CA ALA A 101 -2.34 15.44 3.82
C ALA A 101 -1.21 16.09 4.64
N THR A 102 -0.46 15.29 5.40
CA THR A 102 0.78 15.73 6.07
C THR A 102 1.87 14.68 5.91
N TRP A 103 3.12 15.13 5.80
CA TRP A 103 4.32 14.29 5.79
C TRP A 103 5.27 14.74 6.89
N SER A 104 5.59 13.87 7.83
CA SER A 104 6.58 14.15 8.88
C SER A 104 7.10 12.85 9.48
N ASN A 105 8.40 12.79 9.77
CA ASN A 105 9.04 11.65 10.42
C ASN A 105 8.71 10.30 9.75
N HIS A 106 8.76 10.26 8.41
CA HIS A 106 8.41 9.09 7.60
C HIS A 106 6.96 8.59 7.75
N VAL A 107 6.05 9.45 8.22
CA VAL A 107 4.63 9.15 8.28
C VAL A 107 3.88 10.07 7.35
N TYR A 108 3.23 9.47 6.35
CA TYR A 108 2.26 10.15 5.50
C TYR A 108 0.86 9.94 6.07
N THR A 109 0.12 11.01 6.29
CA THR A 109 -1.22 10.95 6.92
C THR A 109 -2.24 11.67 6.06
N CYS A 110 -3.36 11.01 5.82
CA CYS A 110 -4.52 11.50 5.09
C CYS A 110 -5.71 11.58 6.04
N THR A 111 -6.20 12.79 6.31
CA THR A 111 -7.36 13.01 7.17
C THR A 111 -8.60 13.30 6.33
N TYR A 112 -9.56 12.40 6.39
CA TYR A 112 -10.86 12.50 5.74
C TYR A 112 -11.88 13.13 6.71
N ARG A 113 -12.51 14.23 6.27
CA ARG A 113 -13.64 14.85 6.96
C ARG A 113 -14.92 14.33 6.34
N LEU A 114 -15.54 13.35 6.98
CA LEU A 114 -16.76 12.71 6.54
C LEU A 114 -17.97 13.34 7.25
N PRO A 115 -19.20 13.23 6.70
CA PRO A 115 -20.40 13.77 7.34
C PRO A 115 -20.65 13.23 8.75
N MET A 116 -20.22 12.00 9.04
CA MET A 116 -20.41 11.33 10.33
C MET A 116 -19.21 11.46 11.28
N GLY A 117 -18.07 11.98 10.84
CA GLY A 117 -16.90 12.09 11.68
C GLY A 117 -15.58 12.19 10.92
N THR A 118 -14.49 11.97 11.63
CA THR A 118 -13.15 11.99 11.02
C THR A 118 -12.65 10.57 10.85
N PHE A 119 -12.07 10.28 9.71
CA PHE A 119 -11.41 9.03 9.38
C PHE A 119 -9.98 9.32 8.95
N VAL A 120 -9.03 8.51 9.41
CA VAL A 120 -7.60 8.75 9.14
C VAL A 120 -6.97 7.51 8.55
N LEU A 121 -6.27 7.70 7.43
CA LEU A 121 -5.34 6.73 6.89
C LEU A 121 -3.93 7.27 7.08
N SER A 122 -2.99 6.40 7.44
CA SER A 122 -1.58 6.77 7.45
C SER A 122 -0.68 5.62 7.04
N VAL A 123 0.44 5.95 6.43
CA VAL A 123 1.50 5.01 6.05
C VAL A 123 2.77 5.44 6.74
N THR A 124 3.36 4.53 7.51
CA THR A 124 4.70 4.68 8.08
C THR A 124 5.69 3.94 7.21
N GLU A 125 6.61 4.68 6.60
CA GLU A 125 7.67 4.12 5.76
C GLU A 125 8.85 3.71 6.61
N SER A 126 9.29 2.46 6.45
CA SER A 126 10.50 1.95 7.09
C SER A 126 11.60 1.77 6.07
N THR A 127 12.84 1.71 6.54
CA THR A 127 13.99 1.50 5.64
C THR A 127 14.12 0.04 5.17
N THR A 128 13.46 -0.90 5.84
CA THR A 128 13.51 -2.35 5.53
C THR A 128 12.20 -3.04 5.89
N PRO A 129 11.91 -4.24 5.34
CA PRO A 129 10.70 -4.98 5.68
C PRO A 129 10.70 -5.41 7.16
N ALA A 130 11.88 -5.76 7.70
CA ALA A 130 12.04 -6.14 9.10
C ALA A 130 11.74 -4.97 10.05
N ALA A 131 12.11 -3.74 9.68
CA ALA A 131 11.80 -2.55 10.45
C ALA A 131 10.28 -2.26 10.44
N ALA A 132 9.60 -2.44 9.31
CA ALA A 132 8.15 -2.31 9.22
C ALA A 132 7.43 -3.34 10.11
N GLN A 133 7.88 -4.60 10.08
CA GLN A 133 7.35 -5.65 10.97
C GLN A 133 7.56 -5.34 12.45
N ALA A 134 8.75 -4.87 12.83
CA ALA A 134 9.05 -4.48 14.21
C ALA A 134 8.20 -3.29 14.67
N PHE A 135 7.98 -2.31 13.78
CA PHE A 135 7.08 -1.19 14.02
C PHE A 135 5.64 -1.66 14.24
N ALA A 136 5.11 -2.50 13.35
CA ALA A 136 3.76 -3.05 13.46
C ALA A 136 3.58 -3.90 14.74
N ALA A 137 4.58 -4.70 15.11
CA ALA A 137 4.56 -5.46 16.36
C ALA A 137 4.50 -4.52 17.59
N THR A 138 5.32 -3.46 17.59
CA THR A 138 5.31 -2.44 18.64
C THR A 138 3.94 -1.74 18.71
N LEU A 139 3.38 -1.35 17.57
CA LEU A 139 2.06 -0.74 17.49
C LEU A 139 0.99 -1.65 18.09
N ARG A 140 1.01 -2.94 17.74
CA ARG A 140 0.07 -3.94 18.28
C ARG A 140 0.10 -3.99 19.80
N THR A 141 1.28 -3.96 20.43
CA THR A 141 1.38 -3.99 21.91
C THR A 141 0.79 -2.76 22.61
N ARG A 142 0.58 -1.66 21.88
CA ARG A 142 0.01 -0.42 22.43
C ARG A 142 -1.51 -0.36 22.30
N LEU A 143 -2.10 -1.33 21.61
CA LEU A 143 -3.52 -1.38 21.33
C LEU A 143 -4.16 -2.52 22.13
N SER A 144 -4.99 -2.14 23.11
CA SER A 144 -5.84 -3.07 23.83
C SER A 144 -6.76 -3.81 22.87
N ASP A 145 -7.01 -5.09 23.11
CA ASP A 145 -7.91 -5.94 22.32
C ASP A 145 -7.54 -6.12 20.84
N ALA A 146 -6.26 -5.85 20.50
CA ALA A 146 -5.74 -6.09 19.17
C ALA A 146 -5.69 -7.60 18.85
N HIS A 147 -6.47 -8.02 17.85
CA HIS A 147 -6.56 -9.38 17.36
C HIS A 147 -6.10 -9.45 15.91
N SER A 148 -5.66 -10.64 15.47
CA SER A 148 -5.23 -10.82 14.08
C SER A 148 -6.43 -10.83 13.15
N VAL A 149 -6.25 -10.30 11.95
CA VAL A 149 -7.28 -10.19 10.91
C VAL A 149 -6.88 -11.05 9.72
N ALA A 150 -7.77 -11.94 9.29
CA ALA A 150 -7.56 -12.77 8.11
C ALA A 150 -7.94 -12.00 6.84
N GLY A 151 -7.41 -12.40 5.68
CA GLY A 151 -7.85 -11.88 4.37
C GLY A 151 -7.16 -10.61 3.88
N LEU A 152 -6.27 -10.00 4.68
CA LEU A 152 -5.46 -8.84 4.28
C LEU A 152 -3.98 -9.23 4.09
N THR A 153 -3.20 -9.22 5.17
CA THR A 153 -1.82 -9.73 5.19
C THR A 153 -1.61 -10.57 6.45
N THR A 154 -0.52 -11.35 6.50
CA THR A 154 -0.20 -12.18 7.69
C THR A 154 0.16 -11.34 8.92
N THR A 155 0.42 -10.04 8.74
CA THR A 155 0.74 -9.09 9.82
C THR A 155 -0.47 -8.28 10.26
N ALA A 156 -1.61 -8.40 9.58
CA ALA A 156 -2.78 -7.58 9.83
C ALA A 156 -3.39 -7.81 11.22
N PHE A 157 -3.71 -6.73 11.90
CA PHE A 157 -4.42 -6.75 13.17
C PHE A 157 -5.38 -5.58 13.28
N ALA A 158 -6.44 -5.77 14.06
CA ALA A 158 -7.43 -4.76 14.30
C ALA A 158 -7.93 -4.78 15.75
N THR A 159 -8.67 -3.73 16.08
CA THR A 159 -9.29 -3.50 17.39
C THR A 159 -10.80 -3.28 17.19
N PRO A 160 -11.65 -3.67 18.16
CA PRO A 160 -13.10 -3.49 18.04
C PRO A 160 -13.53 -2.02 17.92
N ASP A 161 -12.70 -1.07 18.36
CA ASP A 161 -13.02 0.36 18.32
C ASP A 161 -12.80 1.01 16.94
N GLY A 162 -12.22 0.27 15.98
CA GLY A 162 -12.05 0.69 14.59
C GLY A 162 -10.63 1.09 14.19
N ARG A 163 -9.59 0.63 14.90
CA ARG A 163 -8.21 0.70 14.37
C ARG A 163 -7.82 -0.60 13.70
N LEU A 164 -7.08 -0.49 12.61
CA LEU A 164 -6.47 -1.61 11.89
C LEU A 164 -5.07 -1.21 11.44
N ALA A 165 -4.12 -2.14 11.48
CA ALA A 165 -2.83 -1.94 10.86
C ALA A 165 -2.33 -3.22 10.19
N LEU A 166 -1.52 -3.04 9.15
CA LEU A 166 -0.89 -4.12 8.40
C LEU A 166 0.43 -3.66 7.79
N VAL A 167 1.29 -4.61 7.48
CA VAL A 167 2.54 -4.39 6.74
C VAL A 167 2.39 -4.87 5.31
N LYS A 168 2.87 -4.06 4.37
CA LYS A 168 3.14 -4.44 2.97
C LYS A 168 4.48 -3.82 2.57
N ASP A 169 5.35 -4.63 1.97
CA ASP A 169 6.72 -4.22 1.59
C ASP A 169 7.49 -3.63 2.79
N ASN A 170 7.96 -2.39 2.69
CA ASN A 170 8.66 -1.66 3.75
C ASN A 170 7.74 -0.76 4.58
N ASP A 171 6.43 -0.86 4.38
CA ASP A 171 5.48 0.14 4.85
C ASP A 171 4.46 -0.47 5.81
N THR A 172 4.04 0.32 6.79
CA THR A 172 2.92 -0.03 7.69
C THR A 172 1.75 0.90 7.44
N LEU A 173 0.66 0.35 6.91
CA LEU A 173 -0.64 1.03 6.84
C LEU A 173 -1.30 1.00 8.21
N GLN A 174 -1.87 2.13 8.61
CA GLN A 174 -2.71 2.30 9.78
C GLN A 174 -4.01 2.98 9.36
N VAL A 175 -5.11 2.37 9.78
CA VAL A 175 -6.49 2.84 9.58
C VAL A 175 -7.05 3.22 10.96
N ASP A 176 -7.63 4.40 11.09
CA ASP A 176 -8.27 4.87 12.32
C ASP A 176 -9.67 5.42 12.03
N ALA A 177 -10.68 4.62 12.40
CA ALA A 177 -12.09 4.96 12.36
C ALA A 177 -12.68 5.33 13.74
N THR A 178 -11.84 5.49 14.78
CA THR A 178 -12.30 5.68 16.17
C THR A 178 -13.08 6.99 16.38
N LYS A 179 -12.93 7.95 15.46
CA LYS A 179 -13.64 9.25 15.45
C LYS A 179 -14.90 9.26 14.58
N LEU A 180 -15.34 8.10 14.08
CA LEU A 180 -16.69 7.90 13.52
C LEU A 180 -17.67 7.47 14.62
N PRO A 181 -18.99 7.38 14.39
CA PRO A 181 -19.91 6.73 15.32
C PRO A 181 -19.61 5.22 15.41
N ALA A 182 -19.99 4.55 16.50
CA ALA A 182 -19.71 3.11 16.66
C ALA A 182 -20.35 2.27 15.56
N GLN A 183 -21.52 2.70 15.09
CA GLN A 183 -22.21 2.21 13.90
C GLN A 183 -22.75 3.40 13.10
N PHE A 184 -22.74 3.31 11.78
CA PHE A 184 -23.24 4.37 10.90
C PHE A 184 -23.90 3.82 9.62
N GLY A 185 -24.55 4.71 8.87
CA GLY A 185 -25.36 4.31 7.71
C GLY A 185 -26.67 3.62 8.10
N SER A 186 -27.50 3.33 7.11
CA SER A 186 -28.81 2.68 7.31
C SER A 186 -28.71 1.20 7.66
N GLN A 187 -27.57 0.56 7.39
CA GLN A 187 -27.32 -0.85 7.66
C GLN A 187 -26.56 -1.09 8.99
N GLY A 188 -26.21 -0.03 9.72
CA GLY A 188 -25.48 -0.17 11.00
C GLY A 188 -24.03 -0.63 10.81
N GLU A 189 -23.36 -0.11 9.79
CA GLU A 189 -21.96 -0.39 9.46
C GLU A 189 -21.06 -0.12 10.66
N LYS A 190 -20.27 -1.11 11.08
CA LYS A 190 -19.37 -0.96 12.24
C LYS A 190 -18.07 -0.30 11.80
N ARG A 191 -17.44 0.43 12.72
CA ARG A 191 -16.10 0.99 12.48
C ARG A 191 -15.06 -0.06 12.10
N SER A 192 -15.12 -1.24 12.71
CA SER A 192 -14.18 -2.35 12.44
C SER A 192 -14.33 -2.89 11.02
N ASP A 193 -15.57 -2.99 10.56
CA ASP A 193 -15.93 -3.60 9.28
C ASP A 193 -15.56 -2.60 8.16
N PHE A 194 -15.93 -1.33 8.34
CA PHE A 194 -15.45 -0.24 7.50
C PHE A 194 -13.91 -0.12 7.43
N ALA A 195 -13.22 -0.22 8.56
CA ALA A 195 -11.75 -0.16 8.57
C ALA A 195 -11.12 -1.33 7.80
N TYR A 196 -11.74 -2.52 7.85
CA TYR A 196 -11.32 -3.68 7.07
C TYR A 196 -11.53 -3.46 5.57
N GLU A 197 -12.71 -2.99 5.17
CA GLU A 197 -13.04 -2.74 3.76
C GLU A 197 -12.07 -1.72 3.15
N VAL A 198 -11.88 -0.57 3.79
CA VAL A 198 -10.93 0.44 3.29
C VAL A 198 -9.50 -0.08 3.26
N ALA A 199 -9.07 -0.88 4.24
CA ALA A 199 -7.73 -1.49 4.21
C ALA A 199 -7.57 -2.47 3.02
N SER A 200 -8.63 -3.20 2.69
CA SER A 200 -8.67 -4.08 1.53
C SER A 200 -8.58 -3.29 0.22
N ASP A 201 -9.32 -2.18 0.10
CA ASP A 201 -9.27 -1.30 -1.08
C ASP A 201 -7.86 -0.72 -1.26
N VAL A 202 -7.27 -0.19 -0.18
CA VAL A 202 -5.89 0.31 -0.19
C VAL A 202 -4.91 -0.79 -0.64
N LEU A 203 -5.02 -2.01 -0.12
CA LEU A 203 -4.16 -3.11 -0.57
C LEU A 203 -4.34 -3.47 -2.05
N GLY A 204 -5.56 -3.37 -2.58
CA GLY A 204 -5.86 -3.60 -3.98
C GLY A 204 -5.19 -2.60 -4.91
N CYS A 205 -5.10 -1.34 -4.49
CA CYS A 205 -4.49 -0.25 -5.26
C CYS A 205 -3.00 -0.07 -4.99
N TRP A 206 -2.44 -0.74 -3.97
CA TRP A 206 -1.08 -0.50 -3.51
C TRP A 206 -0.03 -0.98 -4.52
N THR A 207 0.43 -0.05 -5.34
CA THR A 207 1.61 -0.23 -6.19
C THR A 207 2.87 -0.04 -5.34
N GLY A 208 3.56 -1.13 -5.03
CA GLY A 208 4.85 -1.12 -4.34
C GLY A 208 5.99 -1.31 -5.33
N ASP A 209 7.21 -1.00 -4.91
CA ASP A 209 8.41 -1.40 -5.65
C ASP A 209 8.49 -2.93 -5.61
N SER A 210 7.98 -3.60 -6.65
CA SER A 210 8.28 -5.02 -6.88
C SER A 210 9.78 -5.12 -7.17
N SER A 211 10.58 -5.30 -6.11
CA SER A 211 12.00 -5.63 -6.21
C SER A 211 12.18 -7.06 -6.69
#